data_AF-A0A1D6NW86-F1
#
_entry.id   AF-A0A1D6NW86-F1
#
_cell.length_a   1.000
_cell.length_b   1.000
_cell.length_c   1.000
_cell.angle_alpha   90.00
_cell.angle_beta   90.00
_cell.angle_gamma   90.00
#
_symmetry.space_group_name_H-M   'P 1'
#
loop_
_entity.id
_entity.type
_entity.pdbx_description
1 polymer ?
#
loop_
_entity_poly.entity_id
_entity_poly.type
_entity_poly.pdbx_seq_one_letter_code
_entity_poly.pdbx_strand_id
1 'polypeptide(L)'
;MPHQGSHRPGAPVQGDPVFPRATSTVLPDPSRFFAPPLLAAPLPTNSFFQNFVLKDGDMPEYIHPYSVRSPGGGALDVCYPSRVHSPSSVTQTFVADLTVSDAAAGSAQRHVVSAFDDLSVTLDVSPSLRAHLVRGCPYVTVTTTAGPIDVSVSSVHAFVELVGSRSSHHGSPGTKWRLRMDSGQTFLLYASAPIHLAQASPTQLSATAFAGAIRVAYLPDASMEPVLDRYSRCFPTAGAGGDPRRAQPGEHQRGRERLLLGSAGGAHLRGRAPRLAGRDARGAGDAGGADVVARP
;
A
#
# COMPACT_ATOMS: atom_id res chain seq x y z
N MET A 1 3.91 -68.55 -24.52
CA MET A 1 4.11 -68.33 -23.07
C MET A 1 5.55 -68.67 -22.74
N PRO A 2 6.34 -67.88 -22.00
CA PRO A 2 6.26 -66.45 -21.60
C PRO A 2 7.52 -65.68 -22.11
N HIS A 3 7.83 -64.40 -21.91
CA HIS A 3 7.18 -63.18 -21.42
C HIS A 3 7.95 -62.02 -22.11
N GLN A 4 7.25 -61.15 -22.84
CA GLN A 4 7.78 -59.83 -23.22
C GLN A 4 7.85 -58.98 -21.96
N GLY A 5 9.07 -58.64 -21.53
CA GLY A 5 9.29 -57.67 -20.47
C GLY A 5 8.96 -56.26 -20.97
N SER A 6 7.94 -55.65 -20.39
CA SER A 6 7.60 -54.25 -20.62
C SER A 6 8.74 -53.35 -20.12
N HIS A 7 9.40 -52.62 -21.03
CA HIS A 7 10.19 -51.46 -20.62
C HIS A 7 9.22 -50.36 -20.14
N ARG A 8 8.90 -50.39 -18.84
CA ARG A 8 8.44 -49.18 -18.15
C ARG A 8 9.62 -48.20 -18.12
N PRO A 9 9.44 -46.94 -18.52
CA PRO A 9 10.41 -45.90 -18.21
C PRO A 9 10.62 -45.90 -16.70
N GLY A 10 11.86 -46.13 -16.26
CA GLY A 10 12.22 -46.05 -14.85
C GLY A 10 11.84 -44.67 -14.30
N ALA A 11 11.38 -44.64 -13.05
CA ALA A 11 11.21 -43.39 -12.31
C ALA A 11 12.54 -42.58 -12.38
N PRO A 12 12.48 -41.24 -12.50
CA PRO A 12 13.70 -40.45 -12.55
C PRO A 12 14.51 -40.72 -11.27
N VAL A 13 15.73 -41.21 -11.46
CA VAL A 13 16.73 -41.32 -10.40
C VAL A 13 16.99 -39.89 -9.92
N GLN A 14 16.65 -39.61 -8.67
CA GLN A 14 17.05 -38.37 -8.00
C GLN A 14 18.58 -38.37 -7.91
N GLY A 15 19.24 -37.84 -8.94
CA GLY A 15 20.66 -37.56 -8.89
C GLY A 15 20.96 -36.50 -7.83
N ASP A 16 22.16 -36.55 -7.28
CA ASP A 16 22.64 -35.52 -6.35
C ASP A 16 22.47 -34.13 -6.97
N PRO A 17 22.06 -33.12 -6.17
CA PRO A 17 21.84 -31.79 -6.70
C PRO A 17 23.11 -31.23 -7.35
N VAL A 18 22.96 -30.67 -8.54
CA VAL A 18 24.05 -30.06 -9.33
C VAL A 18 24.77 -28.95 -8.56
N PHE A 19 24.09 -28.34 -7.58
CA PHE A 19 24.65 -27.31 -6.72
C PHE A 19 24.66 -27.77 -5.26
N PRO A 20 25.74 -27.45 -4.51
CA PRO A 20 25.79 -27.72 -3.08
C PRO A 20 24.61 -27.10 -2.36
N ARG A 21 23.98 -27.87 -1.47
CA ARG A 21 22.98 -27.34 -0.56
C ARG A 21 23.64 -26.34 0.39
N ALA A 22 23.04 -25.16 0.55
CA ALA A 22 23.49 -24.14 1.48
C ALA A 22 22.30 -23.57 2.26
N THR A 23 22.57 -23.06 3.46
CA THR A 23 21.60 -22.33 4.27
C THR A 23 21.63 -20.85 3.91
N SER A 24 20.47 -20.20 3.85
CA SER A 24 20.39 -18.76 3.62
C SER A 24 21.09 -17.99 4.73
N THR A 25 21.92 -17.01 4.36
CA THR A 25 22.54 -16.06 5.30
C THR A 25 21.73 -14.77 5.45
N VAL A 26 20.66 -14.61 4.64
CA VAL A 26 19.86 -13.38 4.58
C VAL A 26 18.65 -13.45 5.50
N LEU A 27 17.92 -14.56 5.47
CA LEU A 27 16.79 -14.81 6.35
C LEU A 27 17.12 -16.00 7.26
N PRO A 28 16.83 -15.91 8.57
CA PRO A 28 16.94 -17.06 9.45
C PRO A 28 15.95 -18.15 9.04
N ASP A 29 16.26 -19.39 9.41
CA ASP A 29 15.37 -20.55 9.25
C ASP A 29 14.94 -21.06 10.65
N PRO A 30 13.65 -20.97 11.02
CA PRO A 30 12.55 -20.39 10.26
C PRO A 30 12.60 -18.85 10.22
N SER A 31 11.96 -18.26 9.21
CA SER A 31 11.85 -16.80 9.12
C SER A 31 10.94 -16.25 10.22
N ARG A 32 11.35 -15.14 10.84
CA ARG A 32 10.67 -14.54 12.01
C ARG A 32 9.48 -13.66 11.65
N PHE A 33 9.47 -13.13 10.43
CA PHE A 33 8.50 -12.13 9.97
C PHE A 33 7.46 -12.70 9.00
N PHE A 34 7.39 -14.01 8.81
CA PHE A 34 6.31 -14.65 8.04
C PHE A 34 5.45 -15.50 8.97
N ALA A 35 4.12 -15.41 8.78
CA ALA A 35 3.19 -16.22 9.55
C ALA A 35 3.43 -17.72 9.26
N PRO A 36 3.21 -18.62 10.24
CA PRO A 36 3.48 -20.06 10.09
C PRO A 36 2.90 -20.70 8.82
N PRO A 37 1.66 -20.37 8.37
CA PRO A 37 1.11 -20.93 7.13
C PRO A 37 1.93 -20.61 5.86
N LEU A 38 2.67 -19.49 5.85
CA LEU A 38 3.49 -19.07 4.71
C LEU A 38 4.83 -19.82 4.64
N LEU A 39 5.29 -20.41 5.76
CA LEU A 39 6.55 -21.15 5.81
C LEU A 39 6.49 -22.52 5.12
N ALA A 40 5.28 -22.98 4.75
CA ALA A 40 5.08 -24.24 4.04
C ALA A 40 5.42 -24.17 2.54
N ALA A 41 5.70 -22.97 2.01
CA ALA A 41 6.03 -22.74 0.61
C ALA A 41 7.30 -21.87 0.49
N PRO A 42 7.96 -21.86 -0.68
CA PRO A 42 9.09 -20.96 -0.92
C PRO A 42 8.69 -19.50 -0.67
N LEU A 43 9.45 -18.83 0.18
CA LEU A 43 9.24 -17.42 0.49
C LEU A 43 9.77 -16.54 -0.65
N PRO A 44 9.09 -15.44 -0.97
CA PRO A 44 9.48 -14.60 -2.07
C PRO A 44 10.76 -13.83 -1.73
N THR A 45 11.60 -13.60 -2.75
CA THR A 45 12.81 -12.78 -2.67
C THR A 45 12.71 -11.65 -3.68
N ASN A 46 13.45 -10.56 -3.46
CA ASN A 46 13.42 -9.36 -4.33
C ASN A 46 12.00 -8.77 -4.49
N SER A 47 11.18 -8.89 -3.45
CA SER A 47 9.81 -8.35 -3.45
C SER A 47 9.78 -6.87 -3.10
N PHE A 48 8.73 -6.18 -3.52
CA PHE A 48 8.53 -4.76 -3.18
C PHE A 48 8.30 -4.52 -1.69
N PHE A 49 8.16 -5.57 -0.88
CA PHE A 49 7.93 -5.53 0.55
C PHE A 49 9.07 -6.15 1.36
N GLN A 50 10.20 -6.42 0.71
CA GLN A 50 11.31 -7.18 1.27
C GLN A 50 11.83 -6.59 2.58
N ASN A 51 11.79 -5.26 2.76
CA ASN A 51 12.30 -4.61 3.97
C ASN A 51 11.53 -4.98 5.23
N PHE A 52 10.27 -5.44 5.12
CA PHE A 52 9.50 -5.90 6.28
C PHE A 52 9.99 -7.24 6.84
N VAL A 53 10.84 -7.98 6.13
CA VAL A 53 11.26 -9.31 6.58
C VAL A 53 12.78 -9.43 6.77
N LEU A 54 13.55 -8.41 6.38
CA LEU A 54 15.00 -8.38 6.52
C LEU A 54 15.42 -7.73 7.85
N LYS A 55 16.48 -8.26 8.46
CA LYS A 55 17.05 -7.75 9.71
C LYS A 55 15.97 -7.64 10.81
N ASP A 56 15.64 -6.43 11.25
CA ASP A 56 14.64 -6.16 12.28
C ASP A 56 13.25 -5.83 11.69
N GLY A 57 13.11 -5.85 10.36
CA GLY A 57 11.85 -5.59 9.65
C GLY A 57 11.38 -4.13 9.72
N ASP A 58 12.19 -3.25 10.29
CA ASP A 58 11.86 -1.87 10.67
C ASP A 58 12.37 -0.83 9.66
N MET A 59 12.83 -1.27 8.48
CA MET A 59 13.24 -0.36 7.42
C MET A 59 12.02 0.09 6.60
N PRO A 60 11.94 1.37 6.19
CA PRO A 60 10.85 1.84 5.34
C PRO A 60 10.80 1.12 3.99
N GLU A 61 9.58 0.93 3.49
CA GLU A 61 9.31 0.34 2.19
C GLU A 61 8.40 1.26 1.37
N TYR A 62 8.70 1.42 0.09
CA TYR A 62 7.92 2.30 -0.78
C TYR A 62 6.69 1.59 -1.37
N ILE A 63 5.58 1.69 -0.64
CA ILE A 63 4.26 1.26 -1.10
C ILE A 63 3.57 2.45 -1.75
N HIS A 64 3.97 2.73 -2.99
CA HIS A 64 3.52 3.88 -3.76
C HIS A 64 2.03 4.21 -3.56
N PRO A 65 1.65 5.46 -3.23
CA PRO A 65 2.49 6.66 -3.17
C PRO A 65 3.20 6.88 -1.82
N TYR A 66 3.01 6.02 -0.84
CA TYR A 66 3.53 6.18 0.53
C TYR A 66 4.84 5.42 0.73
N SER A 67 5.68 5.91 1.64
CA SER A 67 6.68 5.07 2.29
C SER A 67 6.12 4.63 3.64
N VAL A 68 6.18 3.33 3.94
CA VAL A 68 5.57 2.73 5.13
C VAL A 68 6.62 1.97 5.92
N ARG A 69 6.58 2.07 7.24
CA ARG A 69 7.47 1.35 8.16
C ARG A 69 6.68 0.77 9.32
N SER A 70 7.04 -0.40 9.81
CA SER A 70 6.59 -0.86 11.13
C SER A 70 7.77 -0.88 12.10
N PRO A 71 7.90 0.13 12.99
CA PRO A 71 9.03 0.22 13.91
C PRO A 71 8.93 -0.73 15.12
N GLY A 72 7.88 -1.55 15.19
CA GLY A 72 7.51 -2.32 16.38
C GLY A 72 6.52 -1.59 17.29
N GLY A 73 6.21 -2.18 18.44
CA GLY A 73 5.28 -1.57 19.42
C GLY A 73 3.83 -1.48 18.94
N GLY A 74 3.41 -2.33 18.00
CA GLY A 74 2.06 -2.27 17.44
C GLY A 74 1.80 -1.04 16.56
N ALA A 75 2.85 -0.39 16.04
CA ALA A 75 2.76 0.83 15.26
C ALA A 75 3.04 0.63 13.75
N LEU A 76 2.38 1.45 12.94
CA LEU A 76 2.60 1.60 11.51
C LEU A 76 2.83 3.09 11.20
N ASP A 77 4.04 3.41 10.74
CA ASP A 77 4.40 4.74 10.28
C ASP A 77 4.08 4.90 8.80
N VAL A 78 3.50 6.05 8.45
CA VAL A 78 3.09 6.44 7.11
C VAL A 78 3.79 7.75 6.77
N CYS A 79 4.48 7.75 5.64
CA CYS A 79 5.14 8.91 5.06
C CYS A 79 4.56 9.17 3.68
N TYR A 80 4.24 10.43 3.38
CA TYR A 80 4.07 10.88 2.00
C TYR A 80 5.35 11.62 1.58
N PRO A 81 6.34 10.93 0.99
CA PRO A 81 7.69 11.46 0.89
C PRO A 81 7.77 12.64 -0.08
N SER A 82 8.33 13.75 0.43
CA SER A 82 8.79 14.85 -0.40
C SER A 82 9.94 14.38 -1.31
N ARG A 83 9.97 14.91 -2.54
CA ARG A 83 11.03 14.62 -3.51
C ARG A 83 12.03 15.76 -3.56
N VAL A 84 13.29 15.46 -3.28
CA VAL A 84 14.41 16.39 -3.47
C VAL A 84 15.15 15.96 -4.74
N HIS A 85 15.42 16.91 -5.63
CA HIS A 85 16.11 16.66 -6.87
C HIS A 85 17.49 17.32 -6.88
N SER A 86 18.44 16.64 -7.50
CA SER A 86 19.72 17.17 -7.93
C SER A 86 19.91 16.84 -9.42
N PRO A 87 20.90 17.42 -10.12
CA PRO A 87 21.18 17.04 -11.51
C PRO A 87 21.49 15.54 -11.70
N SER A 88 21.93 14.84 -10.66
CA SER A 88 22.35 13.43 -10.73
C SER A 88 21.40 12.45 -10.02
N SER A 89 20.41 12.93 -9.27
CA SER A 89 19.55 12.06 -8.46
C SER A 89 18.21 12.70 -8.09
N VAL A 90 17.23 11.84 -7.81
CA VAL A 90 15.99 12.22 -7.12
C VAL A 90 15.87 11.34 -5.89
N THR A 91 15.75 11.95 -4.72
CA THR A 91 15.69 11.26 -3.42
C THR A 91 14.35 11.50 -2.76
N GLN A 92 13.86 10.47 -2.08
CA GLN A 92 12.68 10.52 -1.21
C GLN A 92 13.14 10.23 0.22
N THR A 93 12.95 11.20 1.12
CA THR A 93 13.30 11.04 2.53
C THR A 93 12.10 10.51 3.29
N PHE A 94 12.34 9.54 4.17
CA PHE A 94 11.32 9.02 5.07
C PHE A 94 11.20 9.90 6.32
N VAL A 95 9.96 10.32 6.62
CA VAL A 95 9.55 10.97 7.86
C VAL A 95 8.24 10.32 8.29
N ALA A 96 8.10 9.97 9.57
CA ALA A 96 6.86 9.40 10.09
C ALA A 96 5.79 10.50 10.23
N ASP A 97 5.27 10.95 9.08
CA ASP A 97 4.27 12.03 8.98
C ASP A 97 3.01 11.67 9.78
N LEU A 98 2.61 10.41 9.78
CA LEU A 98 1.54 9.89 10.62
C LEU A 98 1.88 8.48 11.10
N THR A 99 1.67 8.19 12.38
CA THR A 99 1.78 6.85 12.94
C THR A 99 0.43 6.42 13.49
N VAL A 100 -0.04 5.23 13.08
CA VAL A 100 -1.24 4.61 13.65
C VAL A 100 -0.80 3.39 14.46
N SER A 101 -1.22 3.31 15.71
CA SER A 101 -0.81 2.22 16.60
C SER A 101 -1.92 1.69 17.49
N ASP A 102 -1.74 0.44 17.89
CA ASP A 102 -2.45 -0.19 19.00
C ASP A 102 -1.84 0.32 20.32
N ALA A 103 -2.60 1.11 21.08
CA ALA A 103 -2.09 1.77 22.29
C ALA A 103 -1.77 0.77 23.42
N ALA A 104 -2.31 -0.45 23.37
CA ALA A 104 -2.06 -1.50 24.35
C ALA A 104 -0.90 -2.43 23.95
N ALA A 105 -0.35 -2.29 22.74
CA ALA A 105 0.72 -3.15 22.27
C ALA A 105 2.03 -2.90 23.04
N GLY A 106 2.68 -3.99 23.46
CA GLY A 106 3.98 -3.92 24.13
C GLY A 106 5.10 -3.48 23.18
N SER A 107 6.12 -2.80 23.69
CA SER A 107 7.27 -2.30 22.89
C SER A 107 8.07 -3.41 22.17
N ALA A 108 8.01 -4.64 22.67
CA ALA A 108 8.62 -5.81 22.04
C ALA A 108 7.81 -6.36 20.86
N GLN A 109 6.57 -5.89 20.65
CA GLN A 109 5.74 -6.31 19.53
C GLN A 109 6.47 -6.00 18.21
N ARG A 110 6.46 -6.97 17.30
CA ARG A 110 6.94 -6.86 15.93
C ARG A 110 5.83 -7.29 15.00
N HIS A 111 5.83 -6.76 13.78
CA HIS A 111 4.87 -7.18 12.78
C HIS A 111 5.20 -8.57 12.25
N VAL A 112 4.22 -9.20 11.61
CA VAL A 112 4.41 -10.42 10.81
C VAL A 112 3.66 -10.26 9.49
N VAL A 113 4.28 -10.65 8.39
CA VAL A 113 3.62 -10.78 7.08
C VAL A 113 2.66 -11.97 7.15
N SER A 114 1.36 -11.70 7.06
CA SER A 114 0.30 -12.72 7.13
C SER A 114 -0.24 -13.13 5.76
N ALA A 115 -0.10 -12.27 4.75
CA ALA A 115 -0.40 -12.57 3.36
C ALA A 115 0.40 -11.65 2.43
N PHE A 116 0.62 -12.08 1.19
CA PHE A 116 1.19 -11.26 0.12
C PHE A 116 0.75 -11.78 -1.26
N ASP A 117 0.82 -10.90 -2.26
CA ASP A 117 0.70 -11.23 -3.68
C ASP A 117 1.56 -10.26 -4.51
N ASP A 118 1.31 -10.16 -5.82
CA ASP A 118 2.12 -9.36 -6.74
C ASP A 118 2.12 -7.84 -6.43
N LEU A 119 1.03 -7.35 -5.81
CA LEU A 119 0.80 -5.93 -5.57
C LEU A 119 0.47 -5.59 -4.11
N SER A 120 0.24 -6.59 -3.26
CA SER A 120 -0.19 -6.44 -1.88
C SER A 120 0.72 -7.17 -0.88
N VAL A 121 0.80 -6.61 0.32
CA VAL A 121 1.32 -7.25 1.51
C VAL A 121 0.43 -6.90 2.69
N THR A 122 0.13 -7.89 3.51
CA THR A 122 -0.67 -7.75 4.73
C THR A 122 0.24 -7.95 5.92
N LEU A 123 0.29 -6.95 6.80
CA LEU A 123 1.11 -6.97 8.02
C LEU A 123 0.20 -7.07 9.24
N ASP A 124 0.41 -8.08 10.07
CA ASP A 124 -0.15 -8.16 11.42
C ASP A 124 0.78 -7.36 12.33
N VAL A 125 0.48 -6.08 12.54
CA VAL A 125 1.32 -5.11 13.26
C VAL A 125 1.27 -5.38 14.77
N SER A 126 0.09 -5.76 15.26
CA SER A 126 -0.14 -6.36 16.58
C SER A 126 -1.15 -7.51 16.43
N PRO A 127 -1.40 -8.34 17.47
CA PRO A 127 -2.46 -9.33 17.43
C PRO A 127 -3.86 -8.75 17.12
N SER A 128 -4.04 -7.45 17.41
CA SER A 128 -5.30 -6.74 17.30
C SER A 128 -5.35 -5.73 16.14
N LEU A 129 -4.22 -5.45 15.48
CA LEU A 129 -4.11 -4.45 14.43
C LEU A 129 -3.38 -4.99 13.20
N ARG A 130 -4.06 -4.96 12.05
CA ARG A 130 -3.56 -5.45 10.76
C ARG A 130 -3.53 -4.34 9.71
N ALA A 131 -2.43 -4.18 9.00
CA ALA A 131 -2.29 -3.27 7.88
C ALA A 131 -2.47 -3.99 6.54
N HIS A 132 -3.23 -3.38 5.63
CA HIS A 132 -3.40 -3.83 4.24
C HIS A 132 -2.70 -2.84 3.33
N LEU A 133 -1.57 -3.25 2.76
CA LEU A 133 -0.71 -2.38 1.96
C LEU A 133 -0.77 -2.84 0.50
N VAL A 134 -1.32 -2.00 -0.37
CA VAL A 134 -1.46 -2.28 -1.80
C VAL A 134 -0.81 -1.17 -2.61
N ARG A 135 0.11 -1.52 -3.50
CA ARG A 135 0.78 -0.54 -4.36
C ARG A 135 -0.23 0.17 -5.26
N GLY A 136 -0.11 1.50 -5.32
CA GLY A 136 -0.99 2.40 -6.06
C GLY A 136 -2.27 2.80 -5.30
N CYS A 137 -2.50 2.25 -4.10
CA CYS A 137 -3.64 2.63 -3.28
C CYS A 137 -3.42 4.02 -2.66
N PRO A 138 -4.37 4.97 -2.80
CA PRO A 138 -4.24 6.29 -2.21
C PRO A 138 -4.54 6.28 -0.70
N TYR A 139 -4.93 5.13 -0.15
CA TYR A 139 -5.18 4.94 1.28
C TYR A 139 -4.18 3.94 1.85
N VAL A 140 -3.62 4.24 3.02
CA VAL A 140 -3.05 3.23 3.91
C VAL A 140 -4.16 2.76 4.83
N THR A 141 -4.43 1.46 4.84
CA THR A 141 -5.54 0.88 5.61
C THR A 141 -5.03 0.03 6.76
N VAL A 142 -5.59 0.25 7.95
CA VAL A 142 -5.44 -0.65 9.10
C VAL A 142 -6.81 -1.13 9.58
N THR A 143 -6.89 -2.36 10.06
CA THR A 143 -8.13 -2.99 10.54
C THR A 143 -7.90 -3.65 11.89
N THR A 144 -8.88 -3.54 12.76
CA THR A 144 -8.88 -4.29 14.03
C THR A 144 -9.23 -5.76 13.80
N THR A 145 -8.48 -6.69 14.41
CA THR A 145 -8.64 -8.14 14.19
C THR A 145 -9.21 -8.89 15.40
N ALA A 146 -9.04 -8.36 16.62
CA ALA A 146 -9.37 -9.05 17.87
C ALA A 146 -10.48 -8.37 18.70
N GLY A 147 -11.23 -7.44 18.08
CA GLY A 147 -12.28 -6.66 18.74
C GLY A 147 -11.91 -5.18 18.90
N PRO A 148 -12.66 -4.42 19.72
CA PRO A 148 -12.38 -3.02 19.98
C PRO A 148 -11.03 -2.81 20.68
N ILE A 149 -10.25 -1.85 20.20
CA ILE A 149 -8.96 -1.47 20.79
C ILE A 149 -8.85 0.04 20.99
N ASP A 150 -7.94 0.44 21.86
CA ASP A 150 -7.52 1.83 21.97
C ASP A 150 -6.51 2.12 20.84
N VAL A 151 -6.86 3.08 19.99
CA VAL A 151 -6.05 3.50 18.85
C VAL A 151 -5.35 4.81 19.20
N SER A 152 -4.06 4.87 18.91
CA SER A 152 -3.29 6.11 18.93
C SER A 152 -2.97 6.52 17.49
N VAL A 153 -3.15 7.80 17.18
CA VAL A 153 -2.73 8.43 15.93
C VAL A 153 -1.79 9.57 16.29
N SER A 154 -0.51 9.42 16.00
CA SER A 154 0.52 10.42 16.32
C SER A 154 1.24 10.92 15.07
N SER A 155 2.03 11.97 15.24
CA SER A 155 2.87 12.54 14.19
C SER A 155 4.15 13.12 14.80
N VAL A 156 5.18 13.29 13.99
CA VAL A 156 6.33 14.16 14.36
C VAL A 156 5.98 15.65 14.28
N HIS A 157 4.84 15.98 13.68
CA HIS A 157 4.32 17.32 13.47
C HIS A 157 3.13 17.60 14.40
N ALA A 158 2.95 18.85 14.83
CA ALA A 158 1.81 19.21 15.68
C ALA A 158 0.52 19.24 14.86
N PHE A 159 -0.57 18.67 15.40
CA PHE A 159 -1.92 18.81 14.88
C PHE A 159 -2.44 20.21 15.19
N VAL A 160 -2.38 21.10 14.19
CA VAL A 160 -2.84 22.50 14.29
C VAL A 160 -4.32 22.65 14.00
N GLU A 161 -4.93 21.67 13.34
CA GLU A 161 -6.37 21.63 13.12
C GLU A 161 -6.86 20.19 13.07
N LEU A 162 -7.89 19.90 13.87
CA LEU A 162 -8.57 18.61 13.91
C LEU A 162 -10.06 18.84 13.64
N VAL A 163 -10.52 18.49 12.45
CA VAL A 163 -11.91 18.69 12.04
C VAL A 163 -12.58 17.36 11.77
N GLY A 164 -13.43 16.93 12.70
CA GLY A 164 -14.33 15.79 12.51
C GLY A 164 -15.56 16.21 11.70
N SER A 165 -15.93 15.44 10.68
CA SER A 165 -17.14 15.75 9.93
C SER A 165 -18.40 15.37 10.72
N ARG A 166 -19.30 16.35 10.89
CA ARG A 166 -20.65 16.15 11.45
C ARG A 166 -21.58 15.41 10.48
N SER A 167 -21.23 15.40 9.20
CA SER A 167 -21.88 14.60 8.15
C SER A 167 -20.80 14.14 7.18
N SER A 168 -20.44 12.85 7.21
CA SER A 168 -19.61 12.33 6.11
C SER A 168 -20.44 12.30 4.83
N HIS A 169 -19.79 12.21 3.66
CA HIS A 169 -20.47 11.98 2.37
C HIS A 169 -21.46 10.78 2.42
N HIS A 170 -21.32 9.96 3.46
CA HIS A 170 -21.92 8.67 3.69
C HIS A 170 -22.88 8.64 4.89
N GLY A 171 -23.18 9.79 5.51
CA GLY A 171 -24.30 9.96 6.43
C GLY A 171 -24.02 9.71 7.91
N SER A 172 -22.84 9.22 8.29
CA SER A 172 -22.52 8.92 9.70
C SER A 172 -21.52 9.94 10.27
N PRO A 173 -21.87 10.71 11.32
CA PRO A 173 -20.93 11.60 11.99
C PRO A 173 -19.72 10.82 12.55
N GLY A 174 -18.57 11.47 12.65
CA GLY A 174 -17.38 10.89 13.29
C GLY A 174 -16.68 9.79 12.49
N THR A 175 -17.02 9.61 11.21
CA THR A 175 -16.37 8.63 10.31
C THR A 175 -15.29 9.24 9.41
N LYS A 176 -15.14 10.57 9.43
CA LYS A 176 -14.15 11.31 8.66
C LYS A 176 -13.53 12.40 9.53
N TRP A 177 -12.21 12.51 9.50
CA TRP A 177 -11.44 13.54 10.20
C TRP A 177 -10.40 14.14 9.25
N ARG A 178 -10.28 15.47 9.26
CA ARG A 178 -9.19 16.21 8.61
C ARG A 178 -8.15 16.57 9.66
N LEU A 179 -6.92 16.15 9.43
CA LEU A 179 -5.76 16.34 10.29
C LEU A 179 -4.81 17.31 9.59
N ARG A 180 -4.82 18.60 9.96
CA ARG A 180 -3.87 19.59 9.45
C ARG A 180 -2.69 19.68 10.42
N MET A 181 -1.49 19.61 9.86
CA MET A 181 -0.25 19.61 10.64
C MET A 181 0.53 20.91 10.45
N ASP A 182 1.41 21.25 11.40
CA ASP A 182 2.27 22.45 11.33
C ASP A 182 3.30 22.40 10.20
N SER A 183 3.59 21.21 9.66
CA SER A 183 4.35 21.02 8.41
C SER A 183 3.64 21.55 7.17
N GLY A 184 2.36 21.91 7.27
CA GLY A 184 1.49 22.28 6.14
C GLY A 184 0.83 21.10 5.44
N GLN A 185 1.21 19.86 5.77
CA GLN A 185 0.54 18.67 5.27
C GLN A 185 -0.87 18.52 5.87
N THR A 186 -1.78 17.96 5.08
CA THR A 186 -3.12 17.58 5.53
C THR A 186 -3.35 16.10 5.23
N PHE A 187 -3.77 15.34 6.24
CA PHE A 187 -4.22 13.97 6.08
C PHE A 187 -5.72 13.86 6.35
N LEU A 188 -6.39 12.97 5.62
CA LEU A 188 -7.77 12.57 5.84
C LEU A 188 -7.76 11.18 6.47
N LEU A 189 -8.47 11.05 7.60
CA LEU A 189 -8.71 9.78 8.27
C LEU A 189 -10.18 9.39 8.07
N TYR A 190 -10.39 8.20 7.50
CA TYR A 190 -11.71 7.61 7.27
C TYR A 190 -11.87 6.33 8.07
N ALA A 191 -12.83 6.30 8.97
CA ALA A 191 -13.18 5.14 9.78
C ALA A 191 -14.44 4.43 9.23
N SER A 192 -14.48 3.10 9.32
CA SER A 192 -15.67 2.32 8.91
C SER A 192 -16.83 2.42 9.91
N ALA A 193 -16.54 2.81 11.15
CA ALA A 193 -17.49 3.09 12.22
C ALA A 193 -17.11 4.45 12.85
N PRO A 194 -18.01 5.12 13.60
CA PRO A 194 -17.68 6.35 14.30
C PRO A 194 -16.44 6.16 15.19
N ILE A 195 -15.46 7.05 15.02
CA ILE A 195 -14.25 7.11 15.85
C ILE A 195 -14.18 8.49 16.50
N HIS A 196 -14.03 8.53 17.81
CA HIS A 196 -13.92 9.78 18.56
C HIS A 196 -12.45 10.08 18.84
N LEU A 197 -11.82 10.87 17.97
CA LEU A 197 -10.44 11.31 18.17
C LEU A 197 -10.40 12.45 19.19
N ALA A 198 -9.76 12.20 20.32
CA ALA A 198 -9.44 13.21 21.32
C ALA A 198 -7.95 13.56 21.23
N GLN A 199 -7.63 14.84 21.32
CA GLN A 199 -6.23 15.29 21.31
C GLN A 199 -5.61 15.09 22.69
N ALA A 200 -4.71 14.11 22.81
CA ALA A 200 -4.01 13.79 24.05
C ALA A 200 -2.77 14.70 24.26
N SER A 201 -2.12 15.10 23.17
CA SER A 201 -1.02 16.06 23.15
C SER A 201 -1.02 16.83 21.82
N PRO A 202 -0.17 17.85 21.63
CA PRO A 202 -0.04 18.53 20.34
C PRO A 202 0.24 17.60 19.16
N THR A 203 0.89 16.46 19.39
CA THR A 203 1.34 15.51 18.36
C THR A 203 0.68 14.14 18.46
N GLN A 204 -0.33 13.98 19.32
CA GLN A 204 -0.98 12.68 19.55
C GLN A 204 -2.49 12.81 19.76
N LEU A 205 -3.22 11.99 19.01
CA LEU A 205 -4.65 11.76 19.14
C LEU A 205 -4.89 10.36 19.68
N SER A 206 -5.91 10.20 20.52
CA SER A 206 -6.37 8.92 21.02
C SER A 206 -7.84 8.69 20.68
N ALA A 207 -8.19 7.45 20.41
CA ALA A 207 -9.57 6.97 20.35
C ALA A 207 -9.67 5.68 21.14
N THR A 208 -10.69 5.56 21.98
CA THR A 208 -10.89 4.38 22.80
C THR A 208 -11.88 3.42 22.15
N ALA A 209 -11.68 2.12 22.41
CA ALA A 209 -12.61 1.05 22.03
C ALA A 209 -13.09 1.13 20.57
N PHE A 210 -12.19 1.41 19.62
CA PHE A 210 -12.52 1.42 18.20
C PHE A 210 -12.45 0.00 17.63
N ALA A 211 -13.47 -0.39 16.86
CA ALA A 211 -13.48 -1.61 16.06
C ALA A 211 -13.86 -1.27 14.62
N GLY A 212 -13.04 -1.72 13.66
CA GLY A 212 -13.27 -1.52 12.24
C GLY A 212 -12.00 -1.23 11.45
N ALA A 213 -12.17 -0.56 10.31
CA ALA A 213 -11.10 -0.12 9.43
C ALA A 213 -10.84 1.38 9.58
N ILE A 214 -9.58 1.76 9.67
CA ILE A 214 -9.08 3.13 9.58
C ILE A 214 -8.29 3.23 8.28
N ARG A 215 -8.62 4.22 7.45
CA ARG A 215 -7.93 4.54 6.21
C ARG A 215 -7.37 5.94 6.30
N VAL A 216 -6.09 6.10 6.00
CA VAL A 216 -5.43 7.40 6.00
C VAL A 216 -5.03 7.74 4.56
N ALA A 217 -5.35 8.95 4.12
CA ALA A 217 -4.93 9.48 2.83
C ALA A 217 -4.30 10.87 2.98
N TYR A 218 -3.20 11.12 2.27
CA TYR A 218 -2.65 12.46 2.12
C TYR A 218 -3.54 13.30 1.18
N LEU A 219 -3.84 14.53 1.56
CA LEU A 219 -4.60 15.49 0.78
C LEU A 219 -3.65 16.59 0.25
N PRO A 220 -3.13 16.45 -0.98
CA PRO A 220 -2.24 17.45 -1.57
C PRO A 220 -2.96 18.74 -1.95
N ASP A 221 -4.24 18.63 -2.34
CA ASP A 221 -5.05 19.74 -2.81
C ASP A 221 -6.52 19.51 -2.43
N ALA A 222 -7.22 20.56 -1.98
CA ALA A 222 -8.61 20.48 -1.53
C ALA A 222 -9.58 19.95 -2.61
N SER A 223 -9.27 20.15 -3.89
CA SER A 223 -10.07 19.61 -5.01
C SER A 223 -10.08 18.09 -5.09
N MET A 224 -9.11 17.41 -4.46
CA MET A 224 -9.05 15.94 -4.42
C MET A 224 -9.92 15.33 -3.32
N GLU A 225 -10.31 16.11 -2.31
CA GLU A 225 -11.08 15.63 -1.16
C GLU A 225 -12.41 14.97 -1.56
N PRO A 226 -13.24 15.53 -2.49
CA PRO A 226 -14.46 14.86 -2.93
C PRO A 226 -14.21 13.50 -3.61
N VAL A 227 -13.08 13.35 -4.30
CA VAL A 227 -12.71 12.09 -4.96
C VAL A 227 -12.30 11.07 -3.89
N LEU A 228 -11.48 11.48 -2.92
CA LEU A 228 -11.08 10.63 -1.81
C LEU A 228 -12.30 10.22 -0.97
N ASP A 229 -13.24 11.13 -0.70
CA ASP A 229 -14.48 10.84 0.02
C ASP A 229 -15.37 9.81 -0.68
N ARG A 230 -15.44 9.88 -2.02
CA ARG A 230 -16.26 8.97 -2.82
C ARG A 230 -15.77 7.52 -2.72
N TYR A 231 -14.46 7.31 -2.66
CA TYR A 231 -13.84 5.98 -2.71
C TYR A 231 -13.37 5.44 -1.36
N SER A 232 -13.27 6.31 -0.36
CA SER A 232 -13.92 6.16 0.94
C SER A 232 -14.04 4.75 1.51
N ARG A 233 -15.14 4.09 1.12
CA ARG A 233 -15.74 2.91 1.76
C ARG A 233 -15.07 1.59 1.45
N CYS A 234 -14.33 1.49 0.35
CA CYS A 234 -13.68 0.26 -0.06
C CYS A 234 -12.16 0.45 -0.04
N PHE A 235 -11.43 -0.65 0.18
CA PHE A 235 -9.98 -0.69 0.10
C PHE A 235 -9.56 -2.03 -0.48
N PRO A 236 -8.50 -2.07 -1.30
CA PRO A 236 -7.97 -3.34 -1.80
C PRO A 236 -7.22 -4.07 -0.70
N THR A 237 -7.32 -5.39 -0.69
CA THR A 237 -6.54 -6.28 0.18
C THR A 237 -5.64 -7.23 -0.61
N ALA A 238 -5.75 -7.22 -1.95
CA ALA A 238 -5.03 -8.10 -2.85
C ALA A 238 -4.92 -7.46 -4.25
N GLY A 239 -3.96 -7.91 -5.04
CA GLY A 239 -3.83 -7.52 -6.45
C GLY A 239 -2.97 -8.50 -7.27
N ALA A 240 -3.54 -9.01 -8.37
CA ALA A 240 -2.81 -9.89 -9.28
C ALA A 240 -2.09 -9.09 -10.38
N GLY A 241 -0.82 -9.42 -10.63
CA GLY A 241 -0.01 -8.95 -11.74
C GLY A 241 0.00 -10.00 -12.85
N GLY A 242 -0.91 -9.87 -13.82
CA GLY A 242 -0.96 -10.75 -14.99
C GLY A 242 -0.80 -10.00 -16.31
N ASP A 243 -0.27 -10.67 -17.34
CA ASP A 243 -0.44 -10.21 -18.72
C ASP A 243 -1.94 -10.25 -19.04
N PRO A 244 -2.60 -9.12 -19.34
CA PRO A 244 -4.01 -9.10 -19.70
C PRO A 244 -4.35 -9.99 -20.91
N ARG A 245 -3.35 -10.40 -21.71
CA ARG A 245 -3.52 -11.36 -22.82
C ARG A 245 -3.58 -12.83 -22.39
N ARG A 246 -3.33 -13.15 -21.12
CA ARG A 246 -3.35 -14.52 -20.56
C ARG A 246 -4.41 -14.75 -19.48
N ALA A 247 -5.24 -13.75 -19.17
CA ALA A 247 -6.32 -13.92 -18.19
C ALA A 247 -7.31 -14.98 -18.70
N GLN A 248 -7.39 -16.11 -18.01
CA GLN A 248 -8.43 -17.11 -18.27
C GLN A 248 -9.78 -16.60 -17.72
N PRO A 249 -10.90 -16.83 -18.41
CA PRO A 249 -12.21 -16.43 -17.91
C PRO A 249 -12.60 -17.34 -16.74
N GLY A 250 -12.55 -16.83 -15.52
CA GLY A 250 -12.99 -17.59 -14.34
C GLY A 250 -12.74 -16.98 -12.96
N GLU A 251 -11.93 -15.94 -12.84
CA GLU A 251 -11.63 -15.38 -11.51
C GLU A 251 -12.84 -14.62 -10.93
N HIS A 252 -13.32 -15.15 -9.81
CA HIS A 252 -14.48 -14.70 -9.03
C HIS A 252 -14.30 -13.24 -8.57
N GLN A 253 -14.94 -12.30 -9.28
CA GLN A 253 -15.10 -10.91 -8.84
C GLN A 253 -16.25 -10.80 -7.85
N ARG A 254 -15.96 -10.87 -6.54
CA ARG A 254 -16.89 -10.40 -5.51
C ARG A 254 -16.73 -8.88 -5.32
N GLY A 255 -17.84 -8.16 -5.48
CA GLY A 255 -18.01 -6.76 -5.05
C GLY A 255 -17.52 -5.71 -6.06
N ARG A 256 -18.41 -5.30 -6.98
CA ARG A 256 -18.16 -4.17 -7.89
C ARG A 256 -18.52 -2.84 -7.22
N GLU A 257 -17.73 -2.42 -6.24
CA GLU A 257 -17.60 -0.99 -5.97
C GLU A 257 -16.38 -0.48 -6.74
N ARG A 258 -16.49 0.69 -7.39
CA ARG A 258 -15.37 1.29 -8.13
C ARG A 258 -14.25 1.59 -7.13
N LEU A 259 -13.06 1.05 -7.35
CA LEU A 259 -11.88 1.31 -6.52
C LEU A 259 -11.05 2.45 -7.10
N LEU A 260 -10.59 3.38 -6.26
CA LEU A 260 -9.58 4.36 -6.65
C LEU A 260 -8.18 3.74 -6.48
N LEU A 261 -7.54 3.40 -7.59
CA LEU A 261 -6.08 3.27 -7.63
C LEU A 261 -5.53 4.64 -8.01
N GLY A 262 -5.02 5.36 -7.02
CA GLY A 262 -4.66 6.78 -7.11
C GLY A 262 -3.41 7.04 -7.94
N SER A 263 -2.64 6.01 -8.30
CA SER A 263 -1.51 6.20 -9.18
C SER A 263 -1.15 4.97 -9.99
N ALA A 264 -1.39 5.10 -11.28
CA ALA A 264 -0.81 4.27 -12.32
C ALA A 264 0.61 4.78 -12.58
N GLY A 265 1.64 3.92 -12.42
CA GLY A 265 2.99 4.27 -12.86
C GLY A 265 2.97 4.74 -14.33
N GLY A 266 3.92 5.59 -14.74
CA GLY A 266 3.92 6.19 -16.08
C GLY A 266 3.79 5.17 -17.23
N ALA A 267 4.32 3.96 -17.04
CA ALA A 267 4.15 2.84 -17.97
C ALA A 267 2.69 2.33 -18.06
N HIS A 268 1.96 2.28 -16.94
CA HIS A 268 0.55 1.88 -16.88
C HIS A 268 -0.37 2.91 -17.53
N LEU A 269 -0.08 4.20 -17.39
CA LEU A 269 -0.79 5.27 -18.11
C LEU A 269 -0.53 5.21 -19.62
N ARG A 270 0.72 4.96 -20.03
CA ARG A 270 1.09 4.81 -21.46
C ARG A 270 0.46 3.57 -22.10
N GLY A 271 0.32 2.47 -21.35
CA GLY A 271 -0.33 1.24 -21.84
C GLY A 271 -1.85 1.34 -21.98
N ARG A 272 -2.49 2.32 -21.29
CA ARG A 272 -3.94 2.57 -21.36
C ARG A 272 -4.33 3.66 -22.36
N ALA A 273 -3.37 4.39 -22.94
CA ALA A 273 -3.66 5.38 -23.95
C ALA A 273 -4.18 4.69 -25.23
N PRO A 274 -5.34 5.10 -25.79
CA PRO A 274 -5.75 4.59 -27.10
C PRO A 274 -4.69 4.99 -28.12
N ARG A 275 -4.16 4.00 -28.85
CA ARG A 275 -3.33 4.27 -30.03
C ARG A 275 -4.19 5.07 -30.99
N LEU A 276 -3.90 6.35 -31.13
CA LEU A 276 -4.49 7.20 -32.16
C LEU A 276 -4.20 6.53 -33.50
N ALA A 277 -5.24 5.99 -34.13
CA ALA A 277 -5.18 5.52 -35.50
C ALA A 277 -4.80 6.73 -36.36
N GLY A 278 -3.67 6.61 -37.07
CA GLY A 278 -3.26 7.60 -38.05
C GLY A 278 -4.38 7.81 -39.05
N ARG A 279 -4.91 9.03 -39.10
CA ARG A 279 -5.73 9.50 -40.20
C ARG A 279 -4.86 10.42 -41.04
N ASP A 280 -4.71 10.00 -42.28
CA ASP A 280 -4.18 10.75 -43.41
C ASP A 280 -4.76 12.17 -43.44
N ALA A 281 -3.87 13.16 -43.46
CA ALA A 281 -4.20 14.52 -43.88
C ALA A 281 -3.39 14.83 -45.14
N ARG A 282 -3.91 14.40 -46.29
CA ARG A 282 -3.52 14.96 -47.59
C ARG A 282 -4.36 16.21 -47.86
N GLY A 283 -3.68 17.35 -47.86
CA GLY A 283 -3.77 18.37 -48.90
C GLY A 283 -5.09 19.10 -49.13
N ALA A 284 -5.22 20.27 -48.51
CA ALA A 284 -5.79 21.53 -49.06
C ALA A 284 -5.43 22.60 -48.00
N GLY A 285 -4.60 23.62 -48.23
CA GLY A 285 -4.47 24.48 -49.39
C GLY A 285 -5.22 25.77 -49.09
N ASP A 286 -4.58 26.77 -48.47
CA ASP A 286 -4.62 28.17 -48.91
C ASP A 286 -3.60 29.05 -48.19
N ALA A 287 -3.22 30.14 -48.84
CA ALA A 287 -2.02 30.94 -48.67
C ALA A 287 -2.19 32.23 -47.85
N GLY A 288 -1.03 32.80 -47.48
CA GLY A 288 -0.84 34.21 -47.08
C GLY A 288 -0.80 34.43 -45.56
N GLY A 289 0.18 35.06 -44.93
CA GLY A 289 1.30 35.87 -45.40
C GLY A 289 1.61 36.90 -44.30
N ALA A 290 2.90 37.02 -43.95
CA ALA A 290 3.55 38.06 -43.14
C ALA A 290 3.24 38.13 -41.62
N ASP A 291 4.09 38.66 -40.73
CA ASP A 291 5.56 38.78 -40.53
C ASP A 291 5.70 39.53 -39.16
N VAL A 292 6.87 39.46 -38.50
CA VAL A 292 7.38 40.39 -37.45
C VAL A 292 6.71 40.31 -36.04
N VAL A 293 7.30 39.71 -34.99
CA VAL A 293 8.49 40.06 -34.14
C VAL A 293 8.15 40.82 -32.84
N ALA A 294 8.88 40.41 -31.80
CA ALA A 294 9.30 41.10 -30.57
C ALA A 294 8.36 41.21 -29.37
N ARG A 295 8.86 40.55 -28.32
CA ARG A 295 8.69 40.75 -26.88
C ARG A 295 8.92 42.22 -26.47
N PRO A 296 8.48 42.61 -25.27
CA PRO A 296 9.34 42.47 -24.08
C PRO A 296 8.92 41.34 -23.13
#